data_AF-A0A9X2YS02-F1
#
_entry.id   AF-A0A9X2YS02-F1
#
_cell.length_a   1.000
_cell.length_b   1.000
_cell.length_c   1.000
_cell.angle_alpha   90.00
_cell.angle_beta   90.00
_cell.angle_gamma   90.00
#
_symmetry.space_group_name_H-M   'P 1'
#
loop_
_entity.id
_entity.type
_entity.pdbx_description
1 polymer ?
#
loop_
_entity_poly.entity_id
_entity_poly.type
_entity_poly.pdbx_seq_one_letter_code
_entity_poly.pdbx_strand_id
1 'polypeptide(L)'
;IVLGDWPAAAVPPAETLPAGAVWATDVVDAPDRLRGAVTAMLAHVAVVDDLAAAQQLVTARPGLRAVTADGDLFGAGWVSGGSDRKPSTLEIASEIDKARTDLVAAEKLVGELTAALAGALDEQRARQDSAEEALAALNESDAAISAIYEQLGRLGQDARAADDEWQRLITQRDELETGRARTVEELAEIEQRLHNAEQVPTMEAEPVDRQASMAAAEAARSVEVEARLTVRTAEERANAVRGRADSLRRAAAAEREARLRAQRA
;
A
#
# COMPACT_ATOMS: atom_id res chain seq x y z
N ILE A 1 -54.67 36.25 -64.88
CA ILE A 1 -54.22 35.51 -66.07
C ILE A 1 -53.27 36.43 -66.82
N VAL A 2 -52.02 36.02 -67.01
CA VAL A 2 -51.00 36.79 -67.74
C VAL A 2 -50.73 36.05 -69.04
N LEU A 3 -50.67 36.78 -70.16
CA LEU A 3 -50.42 36.21 -71.48
C LEU A 3 -48.90 36.15 -71.72
N GLY A 4 -48.38 34.97 -72.05
CA GLY A 4 -46.98 34.81 -72.46
C GLY A 4 -46.72 35.35 -73.87
N ASP A 5 -45.46 35.66 -74.16
CA ASP A 5 -44.96 36.16 -75.44
C ASP A 5 -45.67 37.43 -75.93
N TRP A 6 -46.19 38.22 -74.98
CA TRP A 6 -46.76 39.54 -75.24
C TRP A 6 -45.68 40.47 -75.84
N PRO A 7 -45.99 41.22 -76.92
CA PRO A 7 -45.00 42.09 -77.55
C PRO A 7 -44.45 43.09 -76.53
N ALA A 8 -43.12 43.19 -76.44
CA ALA A 8 -42.48 44.21 -75.63
C ALA A 8 -42.89 45.58 -76.20
N ALA A 9 -43.73 46.32 -75.46
CA ALA A 9 -44.06 47.68 -75.83
C ALA A 9 -42.77 48.52 -75.84
N ALA A 10 -42.64 49.45 -76.78
CA ALA A 10 -41.56 50.42 -76.80
C ALA A 10 -41.51 51.12 -75.43
N VAL A 11 -40.33 51.16 -74.84
CA VAL A 11 -40.05 51.86 -73.57
C VAL A 11 -40.75 53.22 -73.61
N PRO A 12 -41.73 53.50 -72.72
CA PRO A 12 -42.34 54.83 -72.69
C PRO A 12 -41.23 55.86 -72.47
N PRO A 13 -41.33 57.07 -73.06
CA PRO A 13 -40.27 58.07 -73.01
C PRO A 13 -39.82 58.26 -71.56
N ALA A 14 -38.51 58.40 -71.36
CA ALA A 14 -37.86 58.55 -70.07
C ALA A 14 -38.36 59.80 -69.33
N GLU A 15 -39.54 59.69 -68.72
CA GLU A 15 -40.02 60.62 -67.73
C GLU A 15 -39.19 60.41 -66.47
N THR A 16 -38.39 61.41 -66.12
CA THR A 16 -37.64 61.41 -64.86
C THR A 16 -38.62 61.42 -63.70
N LEU A 17 -38.57 60.36 -62.89
CA LEU A 17 -39.27 60.31 -61.62
C LEU A 17 -38.60 61.28 -60.62
N PRO A 18 -39.36 61.83 -59.65
CA PRO A 18 -38.78 62.61 -58.56
C PRO A 18 -37.78 61.77 -57.73
N ALA A 19 -36.86 62.43 -57.04
CA ALA A 19 -35.88 61.75 -56.19
C ALA A 19 -36.60 60.91 -55.12
N GLY A 20 -36.21 59.63 -54.99
CA GLY A 20 -36.86 58.66 -54.09
C GLY A 20 -37.95 57.80 -54.74
N ALA A 21 -38.21 57.95 -56.04
CA ALA A 21 -39.12 57.08 -56.79
C ALA A 21 -38.37 56.26 -57.86
N VAL A 22 -38.67 54.97 -57.94
CA VAL A 22 -38.08 54.02 -58.91
C VAL A 22 -39.18 53.39 -59.75
N TRP A 23 -38.93 53.08 -61.02
CA TRP A 23 -39.93 52.37 -61.81
C TRP A 23 -40.10 50.93 -61.32
N ALA A 24 -41.34 50.46 -61.21
CA ALA A 24 -41.62 49.09 -60.78
C ALA A 24 -41.03 48.03 -61.73
N THR A 25 -40.80 48.39 -62.99
CA THR A 25 -40.13 47.53 -63.98
C THR A 25 -38.66 47.29 -63.70
N ASP A 26 -38.00 48.18 -62.95
CA ASP A 26 -36.55 48.14 -62.73
C ASP A 26 -36.18 47.28 -61.51
N VAL A 27 -37.18 46.98 -60.67
CA VAL A 27 -37.04 46.19 -59.43
C VAL A 27 -37.61 44.78 -59.54
N VAL A 28 -38.14 44.41 -60.72
CA VAL A 28 -38.74 43.10 -60.96
C VAL A 28 -37.96 42.38 -62.05
N ASP A 29 -37.42 41.21 -61.72
CA ASP A 29 -36.87 40.29 -62.71
C ASP A 29 -37.96 39.32 -63.19
N ALA A 30 -38.03 39.09 -64.50
CA ALA A 30 -39.04 38.26 -65.14
C ALA A 30 -38.44 37.41 -66.27
N PRO A 31 -38.84 36.13 -66.39
CA PRO A 31 -38.42 35.27 -67.51
C PRO A 31 -38.76 35.90 -68.87
N ASP A 32 -37.93 35.65 -69.89
CA ASP A 32 -38.05 36.26 -71.23
C ASP A 32 -39.47 36.20 -71.81
N ARG A 33 -40.13 35.05 -71.68
CA ARG A 33 -41.50 34.81 -72.17
C ARG A 33 -42.58 35.66 -71.49
N LEU A 34 -42.34 36.15 -70.27
CA LEU A 34 -43.30 36.93 -69.50
C LEU A 34 -42.94 38.41 -69.44
N ARG A 35 -41.71 38.77 -69.80
CA ARG A 35 -41.19 40.13 -69.70
C ARG A 35 -42.12 41.16 -70.35
N GLY A 36 -42.56 40.93 -71.59
CA GLY A 36 -43.44 41.88 -72.29
C GLY A 36 -44.77 42.13 -71.57
N ALA A 37 -45.36 41.09 -70.97
CA ALA A 37 -46.61 41.22 -70.23
C ALA A 37 -46.40 41.89 -68.86
N VAL A 38 -45.32 41.55 -68.16
CA VAL A 38 -44.94 42.16 -66.88
C VAL A 38 -44.63 43.65 -67.06
N THR A 39 -43.83 44.01 -68.06
CA THR A 39 -43.54 45.42 -68.40
C THR A 39 -44.82 46.17 -68.76
N ALA A 40 -45.75 45.57 -69.51
CA ALA A 40 -47.03 46.20 -69.83
C ALA A 40 -47.93 46.40 -68.60
N MET A 41 -47.96 45.42 -67.69
CA MET A 41 -48.77 45.52 -66.46
C MET A 41 -48.22 46.55 -65.47
N LEU A 42 -46.89 46.63 -65.35
CA LEU A 42 -46.17 47.57 -64.49
C LEU A 42 -45.88 48.92 -65.17
N ALA A 43 -46.33 49.11 -66.41
CA ALA A 43 -46.21 50.38 -67.10
C ALA A 43 -46.87 51.51 -66.29
N HIS A 44 -46.19 52.64 -66.20
CA HIS A 44 -46.63 53.81 -65.44
C HIS A 44 -46.79 53.57 -63.93
N VAL A 45 -46.14 52.54 -63.37
CA VAL A 45 -46.11 52.28 -61.93
C VAL A 45 -44.74 52.63 -61.36
N ALA A 46 -44.71 53.57 -60.41
CA ALA A 46 -43.52 53.92 -59.66
C ALA A 46 -43.62 53.37 -58.23
N VAL A 47 -42.52 52.83 -57.72
CA VAL A 47 -42.33 52.46 -56.31
C VAL A 47 -41.79 53.67 -55.57
N VAL A 48 -42.38 54.00 -54.43
CA VAL A 48 -42.03 55.14 -53.58
C VAL A 48 -41.88 54.70 -52.13
N ASP A 49 -41.12 55.46 -51.35
CA ASP A 49 -40.80 55.11 -49.97
C ASP A 49 -42.01 55.23 -49.02
N ASP A 50 -42.86 56.24 -49.19
CA ASP A 50 -43.96 56.52 -48.27
C ASP A 50 -45.25 57.05 -48.93
N LEU A 51 -46.31 57.13 -48.11
CA LEU A 51 -47.65 57.57 -48.51
C LEU A 51 -47.69 59.01 -49.04
N ALA A 52 -46.87 59.89 -48.44
CA ALA A 52 -46.82 61.30 -48.80
C ALA A 52 -46.19 61.48 -50.19
N ALA A 53 -45.12 60.75 -50.47
CA ALA A 53 -44.47 60.67 -51.77
C ALA A 53 -45.42 60.07 -52.83
N ALA A 54 -46.18 59.02 -52.48
CA ALA A 54 -47.18 58.43 -53.38
C ALA A 54 -48.25 59.44 -53.80
N GLN A 55 -48.81 60.16 -52.83
CA GLN A 55 -49.83 61.18 -53.07
C GLN A 55 -49.28 62.35 -53.89
N GLN A 56 -48.09 62.85 -53.57
CA GLN A 56 -47.45 63.94 -54.31
C GLN A 56 -47.19 63.56 -55.76
N LEU A 57 -46.69 62.35 -56.02
CA LEU A 57 -46.38 61.87 -57.36
C LEU A 57 -47.63 61.77 -58.23
N VAL A 58 -48.70 61.15 -57.71
CA VAL A 58 -49.96 60.99 -58.45
C VAL A 58 -50.71 62.32 -58.63
N THR A 59 -50.59 63.25 -57.68
CA THR A 59 -51.18 64.59 -57.81
C THR A 59 -50.46 65.41 -58.87
N ALA A 60 -49.12 65.38 -58.88
CA ALA A 60 -48.31 66.06 -59.88
C ALA A 60 -48.44 65.42 -61.27
N ARG A 61 -48.65 64.10 -61.33
CA ARG A 61 -48.75 63.31 -62.56
C ARG A 61 -49.90 62.30 -62.47
N PRO A 62 -51.14 62.72 -62.78
CA PRO A 62 -52.32 61.85 -62.69
C PRO A 62 -52.29 60.62 -63.61
N GLY A 63 -51.42 60.61 -64.62
CA GLY A 63 -51.21 59.46 -65.51
C GLY A 63 -50.36 58.34 -64.91
N LEU A 64 -49.73 58.57 -63.75
CA LEU A 64 -48.92 57.57 -63.06
C LEU A 64 -49.68 56.94 -61.89
N ARG A 65 -49.24 55.74 -61.53
CA ARG A 65 -49.64 55.04 -60.31
C ARG A 65 -48.42 54.93 -59.41
N ALA A 66 -48.58 55.14 -58.11
CA ALA A 66 -47.51 55.01 -57.13
C ALA A 66 -47.81 53.89 -56.15
N VAL A 67 -46.85 53.02 -55.87
CA VAL A 67 -46.98 51.94 -54.88
C VAL A 67 -45.96 52.12 -53.77
N THR A 68 -46.39 52.04 -52.50
CA THR A 68 -45.50 52.09 -51.34
C THR A 68 -44.85 50.73 -51.08
N ALA A 69 -43.76 50.69 -50.30
CA ALA A 69 -43.14 49.43 -49.86
C ALA A 69 -44.11 48.54 -49.06
N ASP A 70 -45.07 49.16 -48.36
CA ASP A 70 -46.12 48.48 -47.60
C ASP A 70 -47.27 47.96 -48.49
N GLY A 71 -47.22 48.24 -49.80
CA GLY A 71 -48.16 47.70 -50.80
C GLY A 71 -49.41 48.55 -51.04
N ASP A 72 -49.43 49.80 -50.59
CA ASP A 72 -50.51 50.74 -50.88
C ASP A 72 -50.35 51.33 -52.29
N LEU A 73 -51.36 51.16 -53.14
CA LEU A 73 -51.38 51.62 -54.53
C LEU A 73 -52.24 52.87 -54.68
N PHE A 74 -51.64 53.94 -55.18
CA PHE A 74 -52.24 55.23 -55.43
C PHE A 74 -52.46 55.44 -56.93
N GLY A 75 -53.65 55.89 -57.32
CA GLY A 75 -53.96 56.36 -58.66
C GLY A 75 -54.79 57.65 -58.62
N ALA A 76 -55.10 58.24 -59.77
CA ALA A 76 -55.82 59.51 -59.83
C ALA A 76 -57.19 59.43 -59.13
N GLY A 77 -57.27 59.98 -57.92
CA GLY A 77 -58.49 60.03 -57.11
C GLY A 77 -58.85 58.75 -56.36
N TRP A 78 -57.97 57.75 -56.28
CA TRP A 78 -58.23 56.51 -55.52
C TRP A 78 -56.96 55.94 -54.87
N VAL A 79 -57.16 55.20 -53.80
CA VAL A 79 -56.10 54.49 -53.05
C VAL A 79 -56.59 53.07 -52.78
N SER A 80 -55.71 52.10 -52.97
CA SER A 80 -55.94 50.69 -52.65
C SER A 80 -54.83 50.19 -51.75
N GLY A 81 -55.14 49.98 -50.47
CA GLY A 81 -54.18 49.61 -49.44
C GLY A 81 -54.91 49.15 -48.17
N GLY A 82 -54.37 48.16 -47.44
CA GLY A 82 -55.03 47.62 -46.25
C GLY A 82 -54.32 46.42 -45.61
N SER A 83 -54.32 46.40 -44.28
CA SER A 83 -53.60 45.47 -43.38
C SER A 83 -54.27 44.10 -43.16
N ASP A 84 -55.44 43.85 -43.77
CA ASP A 84 -56.15 42.55 -43.71
C ASP A 84 -55.81 41.61 -44.88
N ARG A 85 -54.68 41.85 -45.55
CA ARG A 85 -54.31 41.06 -46.72
C ARG A 85 -53.73 39.71 -46.29
N LYS A 86 -54.36 38.62 -46.76
CA LYS A 86 -53.76 37.27 -46.70
C LYS A 86 -52.32 37.33 -47.21
N PRO A 87 -51.37 36.61 -46.58
CA PRO A 87 -49.96 36.61 -46.97
C PRO A 87 -49.82 36.48 -48.47
N SER A 88 -49.01 37.35 -49.07
CA SER A 88 -48.88 37.35 -50.52
C SER A 88 -48.20 36.05 -50.97
N THR A 89 -48.49 35.58 -52.19
CA THR A 89 -47.83 34.37 -52.72
C THR A 89 -46.30 34.54 -52.80
N LEU A 90 -45.82 35.78 -52.95
CA LEU A 90 -44.40 36.11 -52.93
C LEU A 90 -43.79 35.99 -51.53
N GLU A 91 -44.50 36.45 -50.51
CA GLU A 91 -44.09 36.35 -49.10
C GLU A 91 -44.03 34.88 -48.65
N ILE A 92 -45.04 34.08 -49.01
CA ILE A 92 -45.02 32.64 -48.77
C ILE A 92 -43.83 31.96 -49.47
N ALA A 93 -43.54 32.35 -50.72
CA ALA A 93 -42.38 31.82 -51.45
C ALA A 93 -41.05 32.20 -50.78
N SER A 94 -40.90 33.46 -50.33
CA SER A 94 -39.72 33.93 -49.60
C SER A 94 -39.51 33.17 -48.28
N GLU A 95 -40.58 32.96 -47.50
CA GLU A 95 -40.48 32.19 -46.26
C GLU A 95 -40.15 30.71 -46.52
N ILE A 96 -40.66 30.12 -47.61
CA ILE A 96 -40.30 28.76 -48.03
C ILE A 96 -38.81 28.68 -48.40
N ASP A 97 -38.30 29.65 -49.17
CA ASP A 97 -36.89 29.65 -49.59
C ASP A 97 -35.94 29.89 -48.42
N LYS A 98 -36.33 30.75 -47.46
CA LYS A 98 -35.62 30.90 -46.19
C LYS A 98 -35.62 29.61 -45.39
N ALA A 99 -36.77 28.97 -45.19
CA ALA A 99 -36.88 27.71 -44.44
C ALA A 99 -36.07 26.58 -45.10
N ARG A 100 -36.01 26.54 -46.44
CA ARG A 100 -35.15 25.61 -47.18
C ARG A 100 -33.67 25.86 -46.93
N THR A 101 -33.25 27.12 -46.92
CA THR A 101 -31.86 27.51 -46.64
C THR A 101 -31.47 27.12 -45.21
N ASP A 102 -32.34 27.41 -44.25
CA ASP A 102 -32.15 27.08 -42.84
C ASP A 102 -32.09 25.54 -42.63
N LEU A 103 -32.93 24.78 -43.34
CA LEU A 103 -32.91 23.32 -43.30
C LEU A 103 -31.56 22.76 -43.77
N VAL A 104 -31.05 23.22 -44.92
CA VAL A 104 -29.75 22.78 -45.46
C VAL A 104 -28.61 23.10 -44.49
N ALA A 105 -28.65 24.28 -43.86
CA ALA A 105 -27.66 24.66 -42.85
C ALA A 105 -27.73 23.76 -41.60
N ALA A 106 -28.95 23.45 -41.12
CA ALA A 106 -29.16 22.56 -39.99
C ALA A 106 -28.72 21.12 -40.28
N GLU A 107 -29.03 20.58 -41.46
CA GLU A 107 -28.60 19.25 -41.90
C GLU A 107 -27.07 19.14 -41.96
N LYS A 108 -26.40 20.18 -42.48
CA LYS A 108 -24.94 20.25 -42.49
C LYS A 108 -24.37 20.22 -41.07
N LEU A 109 -24.91 21.04 -40.16
CA LEU A 109 -24.48 21.10 -38.77
C LEU A 109 -24.68 19.75 -38.06
N VAL A 110 -25.81 19.08 -38.29
CA VAL A 110 -26.06 17.73 -37.74
C VAL A 110 -25.03 16.74 -38.26
N GLY A 111 -24.68 16.78 -39.55
CA GLY A 111 -23.62 15.94 -40.13
C GLY A 111 -22.27 16.17 -39.46
N GLU A 112 -21.86 17.43 -39.30
CA GLU A 112 -20.60 17.81 -38.65
C GLU A 112 -20.55 17.36 -37.18
N LEU A 113 -21.61 17.61 -36.40
CA LEU A 113 -21.69 17.21 -35.00
C LEU A 113 -21.75 15.69 -34.82
N THR A 114 -22.43 14.97 -35.72
CA THR A 114 -22.50 13.50 -35.69
C THR A 114 -21.12 12.89 -35.95
N ALA A 115 -20.38 13.43 -36.93
CA ALA A 115 -19.02 12.98 -37.21
C ALA A 115 -18.06 13.29 -36.05
N ALA A 116 -18.16 14.49 -35.47
CA ALA A 116 -17.36 14.87 -34.30
C ALA A 116 -17.67 13.98 -33.08
N LEU A 117 -18.94 13.67 -32.82
CA LEU A 117 -19.36 12.79 -31.74
C LEU A 117 -18.84 11.36 -31.95
N ALA A 118 -18.92 10.83 -33.17
CA ALA A 118 -18.39 9.50 -33.49
C ALA A 118 -16.88 9.43 -33.21
N GLY A 119 -16.11 10.42 -33.66
CA GLY A 119 -14.67 10.49 -33.39
C GLY A 119 -14.35 10.61 -31.90
N ALA A 120 -15.10 11.41 -31.15
CA ALA A 120 -14.92 11.55 -29.70
C ALA A 120 -15.23 10.25 -28.93
N LEU A 121 -16.26 9.50 -29.35
CA LEU A 121 -16.60 8.21 -28.74
C LEU A 121 -15.55 7.14 -29.03
N ASP A 122 -14.97 7.14 -30.23
CA ASP A 122 -13.90 6.20 -30.58
C ASP A 122 -12.60 6.52 -29.83
N GLU A 123 -12.25 7.81 -29.68
CA GLU A 123 -11.13 8.20 -28.82
C GLU A 123 -11.40 7.82 -27.36
N GLN A 124 -12.59 8.08 -26.83
CA GLN A 124 -12.95 7.69 -25.47
C GLN A 124 -12.76 6.18 -25.24
N ARG A 125 -13.25 5.34 -26.15
CA ARG A 125 -13.09 3.88 -26.06
C ARG A 125 -11.62 3.48 -26.09
N ALA A 126 -10.84 4.01 -27.04
CA ALA A 126 -9.41 3.69 -27.13
C ALA A 126 -8.63 4.09 -25.86
N ARG A 127 -8.99 5.23 -25.25
CA ARG A 127 -8.40 5.67 -23.96
C ARG A 127 -8.83 4.79 -22.80
N GLN A 128 -10.09 4.36 -22.80
CA GLN A 128 -10.60 3.45 -21.78
C GLN A 128 -9.89 2.09 -21.86
N ASP A 129 -9.79 1.49 -23.05
CA ASP A 129 -9.09 0.22 -23.27
C ASP A 129 -7.62 0.31 -22.81
N SER A 130 -6.92 1.39 -23.20
CA SER A 130 -5.54 1.63 -22.76
C SER A 130 -5.41 1.80 -21.25
N ALA A 131 -6.39 2.44 -20.59
CA ALA A 131 -6.40 2.57 -19.14
C ALA A 131 -6.66 1.24 -18.44
N GLU A 132 -7.56 0.40 -18.97
CA GLU A 132 -7.84 -0.93 -18.46
C GLU A 132 -6.61 -1.85 -18.58
N GLU A 133 -5.90 -1.81 -19.72
CA GLU A 133 -4.64 -2.52 -19.92
C GLU A 133 -3.55 -2.07 -18.93
N ALA A 134 -3.40 -0.76 -18.74
CA ALA A 134 -2.43 -0.20 -17.80
C ALA A 134 -2.74 -0.60 -16.34
N LEU A 135 -4.02 -0.62 -15.95
CA LEU A 135 -4.45 -1.08 -14.64
C LEU A 135 -4.23 -2.58 -14.46
N ALA A 136 -4.46 -3.39 -15.48
CA ALA A 136 -4.17 -4.82 -15.44
C ALA A 136 -2.67 -5.07 -15.25
N ALA A 137 -1.82 -4.38 -16.00
CA ALA A 137 -0.36 -4.47 -15.88
C ALA A 137 0.15 -4.02 -14.49
N LEU A 138 -0.45 -2.97 -13.93
CA LEU A 138 -0.14 -2.53 -12.56
C LEU A 138 -0.49 -3.60 -11.53
N ASN A 139 -1.70 -4.17 -11.60
CA ASN A 139 -2.14 -5.23 -10.68
C ASN A 139 -1.26 -6.48 -10.79
N GLU A 140 -0.83 -6.86 -12.00
CA GLU A 140 0.10 -7.97 -12.21
C GLU A 140 1.47 -7.69 -11.56
N SER A 141 1.99 -6.47 -11.72
CA SER A 141 3.22 -6.03 -11.05
C SER A 141 3.10 -6.07 -9.53
N ASP A 142 2.00 -5.57 -8.98
CA ASP A 142 1.77 -5.55 -7.52
C ASP A 142 1.66 -6.97 -6.94
N ALA A 143 1.02 -7.89 -7.67
CA ALA A 143 0.97 -9.30 -7.31
C ALA A 143 2.37 -9.95 -7.35
N ALA A 144 3.15 -9.68 -8.39
CA ALA A 144 4.52 -10.18 -8.51
C ALA A 144 5.43 -9.65 -7.39
N ILE A 145 5.34 -8.36 -7.07
CA ILE A 145 6.08 -7.73 -5.96
C ILE A 145 5.70 -8.38 -4.63
N SER A 146 4.41 -8.58 -4.38
CA SER A 146 3.91 -9.23 -3.15
C SER A 146 4.45 -10.65 -3.00
N ALA A 147 4.44 -11.43 -4.09
CA ALA A 147 5.01 -12.78 -4.11
C ALA A 147 6.53 -12.78 -3.84
N ILE A 148 7.27 -11.82 -4.39
CA ILE A 148 8.71 -11.66 -4.12
C ILE A 148 8.96 -11.35 -2.64
N TYR A 149 8.17 -10.45 -2.03
CA TYR A 149 8.31 -10.13 -0.61
C TYR A 149 7.98 -11.33 0.29
N GLU A 150 6.96 -12.12 -0.04
CA GLU A 150 6.65 -13.35 0.67
C GLU A 150 7.81 -14.36 0.58
N GLN A 151 8.35 -14.57 -0.62
CA GLN A 151 9.50 -15.45 -0.83
C GLN A 151 10.74 -14.96 -0.07
N LEU A 152 11.01 -13.65 -0.09
CA LEU A 152 12.11 -13.04 0.66
C LEU A 152 11.91 -13.22 2.17
N GLY A 153 10.68 -13.08 2.66
CA GLY A 153 10.32 -13.35 4.05
C GLY A 153 10.63 -14.80 4.44
N ARG A 154 10.19 -15.76 3.63
CA ARG A 154 10.45 -17.20 3.85
C ARG A 154 11.95 -17.51 3.85
N LEU A 155 12.68 -17.09 2.82
CA LEU A 155 14.12 -17.31 2.72
C LEU A 155 14.88 -16.63 3.87
N GLY A 156 14.42 -15.47 4.34
CA GLY A 156 14.98 -14.79 5.51
C GLY A 156 14.78 -15.58 6.81
N GLN A 157 13.65 -16.28 6.98
CA GLN A 157 13.45 -17.17 8.13
C GLN A 157 14.32 -18.43 8.01
N ASP A 158 14.37 -19.04 6.82
CA ASP A 158 15.21 -20.21 6.55
C ASP A 158 16.70 -19.91 6.85
N ALA A 159 17.18 -18.73 6.44
CA ALA A 159 18.54 -18.29 6.71
C ALA A 159 18.83 -18.10 8.21
N ARG A 160 17.90 -17.51 8.99
CA ARG A 160 18.07 -17.36 10.44
C ARG A 160 18.06 -18.70 11.16
N ALA A 161 17.13 -19.59 10.79
CA ALA A 161 17.07 -20.93 11.35
C ALA A 161 18.35 -21.74 11.08
N ALA A 162 18.92 -21.59 9.87
CA ALA A 162 20.20 -22.21 9.54
C ALA A 162 21.36 -21.62 10.34
N ASP A 163 21.38 -20.30 10.59
CA ASP A 163 22.39 -19.66 11.42
C ASP A 163 22.29 -20.12 12.89
N ASP A 164 21.09 -20.14 13.46
CA ASP A 164 20.84 -20.63 14.82
C ASP A 164 21.29 -22.10 14.99
N GLU A 165 20.98 -22.95 14.01
CA GLU A 165 21.39 -24.35 14.00
C GLU A 165 22.91 -24.50 13.87
N TRP A 166 23.54 -23.68 13.01
CA TRP A 166 24.99 -23.65 12.88
C TRP A 166 25.68 -23.25 14.19
N GLN A 167 25.18 -22.22 14.87
CA GLN A 167 25.70 -21.80 16.19
C GLN A 167 25.53 -22.89 17.25
N ARG A 168 24.39 -23.59 17.23
CA ARG A 168 24.12 -24.72 18.13
C ARG A 168 25.11 -25.87 17.88
N LEU A 169 25.35 -26.23 16.63
CA LEU A 169 26.30 -27.29 16.25
C LEU A 169 27.74 -26.92 16.62
N ILE A 170 28.13 -25.66 16.52
CA ILE A 170 29.44 -25.18 17.00
C ILE A 170 29.58 -25.39 18.50
N THR A 171 28.59 -24.98 19.29
CA THR A 171 28.62 -25.17 20.75
C THR A 171 28.75 -26.66 21.10
N GLN A 172 27.98 -27.52 20.44
CA GLN A 172 28.05 -28.98 20.66
C GLN A 172 29.40 -29.57 20.27
N ARG A 173 29.99 -29.13 19.15
CA ARG A 173 31.34 -29.54 18.76
C ARG A 173 32.34 -29.16 19.85
N ASP A 174 32.30 -27.92 20.34
CA ASP A 174 33.28 -27.42 21.32
C ASP A 174 33.15 -28.17 22.66
N GLU A 175 31.93 -28.50 23.09
CA GLU A 175 31.67 -29.35 24.25
C GLU A 175 32.23 -30.77 24.07
N LEU A 176 32.02 -31.38 22.89
CA LEU A 176 32.55 -32.70 22.56
C LEU A 176 34.07 -32.71 22.48
N GLU A 177 34.68 -31.68 21.88
CA GLU A 177 36.13 -31.54 21.80
C GLU A 177 36.75 -31.39 23.20
N THR A 178 36.12 -30.59 24.06
CA THR A 178 36.52 -30.44 25.47
C THR A 178 36.38 -31.75 26.24
N GLY A 179 35.27 -32.47 26.05
CA GLY A 179 35.06 -33.79 26.65
C GLY A 179 36.10 -34.80 26.20
N ARG A 180 36.39 -34.85 24.90
CA ARG A 180 37.44 -35.71 24.33
C ARG A 180 38.81 -35.38 24.92
N ALA A 181 39.16 -34.10 25.06
CA ALA A 181 40.44 -33.70 25.65
C ALA A 181 40.57 -34.23 27.09
N ARG A 182 39.51 -34.11 27.90
CA ARG A 182 39.48 -34.66 29.27
C ARG A 182 39.61 -36.18 29.29
N THR A 183 38.88 -36.90 28.44
CA THR A 183 38.96 -38.36 28.37
C THR A 183 40.36 -38.84 27.95
N VAL A 184 41.04 -38.13 27.06
CA VAL A 184 42.43 -38.43 26.68
C VAL A 184 43.39 -38.20 27.84
N GLU A 185 43.20 -37.13 28.62
CA GLU A 185 43.98 -36.86 29.83
C GLU A 185 43.77 -37.95 30.89
N GLU A 186 42.52 -38.31 31.20
CA GLU A 186 42.17 -39.39 32.12
C GLU A 186 42.76 -40.74 31.68
N LEU A 187 42.72 -41.04 30.38
CA LEU A 187 43.33 -42.25 29.83
C LEU A 187 44.85 -42.27 30.08
N ALA A 188 45.54 -41.17 29.80
CA ALA A 188 46.98 -41.06 30.01
C ALA A 188 47.36 -41.24 31.49
N GLU A 189 46.56 -40.70 32.42
CA GLU A 189 46.75 -40.91 33.85
C GLU A 189 46.58 -42.38 34.26
N ILE A 190 45.55 -43.05 33.73
CA ILE A 190 45.29 -44.48 34.01
C ILE A 190 46.41 -45.36 33.42
N GLU A 191 46.84 -45.09 32.19
CA GLU A 191 47.96 -45.79 31.54
C GLU A 191 49.26 -45.63 32.34
N GLN A 192 49.56 -44.41 32.82
CA GLN A 192 50.73 -44.17 33.65
C GLN A 192 50.65 -44.92 34.99
N ARG A 193 49.47 -44.95 35.63
CA ARG A 193 49.26 -45.71 36.87
C ARG A 193 49.43 -47.22 36.66
N LEU A 194 48.91 -47.74 35.54
CA LEU A 194 49.08 -49.13 35.16
C LEU A 194 50.56 -49.45 34.93
N HIS A 195 51.25 -48.66 34.13
CA HIS A 195 52.68 -48.83 33.89
C HIS A 195 53.49 -48.84 35.18
N ASN A 196 53.24 -47.87 36.07
CA ASN A 196 53.91 -47.81 37.37
C ASN A 196 53.65 -49.06 38.21
N ALA A 197 52.42 -49.59 38.21
CA ALA A 197 52.07 -50.82 38.94
C ALA A 197 52.75 -52.06 38.36
N GLU A 198 52.86 -52.17 37.04
CA GLU A 198 53.57 -53.27 36.36
C GLU A 198 55.09 -53.24 36.58
N GLN A 199 55.68 -52.05 36.76
CA GLN A 199 57.10 -51.90 37.06
C GLN A 199 57.45 -52.18 38.54
N VAL A 200 56.47 -52.27 39.45
CA VAL A 200 56.75 -52.65 40.84
C VAL A 200 57.20 -54.11 40.85
N PRO A 201 58.46 -54.41 41.24
CA PRO A 201 58.90 -55.80 41.35
C PRO A 201 57.98 -56.52 42.33
N THR A 202 57.41 -57.65 41.90
CA THR A 202 56.71 -58.55 42.82
C THR A 202 57.77 -59.10 43.76
N MET A 203 57.97 -58.44 44.89
CA MET A 203 58.74 -59.02 45.97
C MET A 203 57.94 -60.23 46.46
N GLU A 204 58.51 -61.42 46.34
CA GLU A 204 58.04 -62.57 47.10
C GLU A 204 58.15 -62.21 48.57
N ALA A 205 57.04 -61.76 49.16
CA ALA A 205 56.95 -61.63 50.59
C ALA A 205 57.10 -63.04 51.16
N GLU A 206 58.11 -63.26 52.01
CA GLU A 206 58.17 -64.50 52.78
C GLU A 206 56.81 -64.73 53.44
N PRO A 207 56.28 -65.97 53.42
CA PRO A 207 55.01 -66.27 54.05
C PRO A 207 55.13 -65.96 55.55
N VAL A 208 54.58 -64.81 55.94
CA VAL A 208 54.50 -64.41 57.34
C VAL A 208 53.54 -65.37 58.01
N ASP A 209 54.06 -66.22 58.90
CA ASP A 209 53.24 -67.03 59.79
C ASP A 209 52.52 -66.10 60.78
N ARG A 210 51.36 -65.65 60.33
CA ARG A 210 50.49 -64.73 61.06
C ARG A 210 50.08 -65.33 62.40
N GLN A 211 49.97 -66.66 62.48
CA GLN A 211 49.58 -67.37 63.68
C GLN A 211 50.73 -67.42 64.69
N ALA A 212 51.96 -67.68 64.24
CA ALA A 212 53.15 -67.57 65.09
C ALA A 212 53.34 -66.14 65.63
N SER A 213 53.13 -65.13 64.78
CA SER A 213 53.25 -63.71 65.17
C SER A 213 52.19 -63.30 66.20
N MET A 214 50.94 -63.77 66.06
CA MET A 214 49.88 -63.56 67.04
C MET A 214 50.18 -64.27 68.37
N ALA A 215 50.64 -65.53 68.32
CA ALA A 215 51.00 -66.29 69.51
C ALA A 215 52.15 -65.63 70.28
N ALA A 216 53.16 -65.11 69.57
CA ALA A 216 54.27 -64.37 70.18
C ALA A 216 53.78 -63.07 70.86
N ALA A 217 52.85 -62.34 70.23
CA ALA A 217 52.26 -61.13 70.81
C ALA A 217 51.42 -61.43 72.07
N GLU A 218 50.66 -62.52 72.07
CA GLU A 218 49.89 -62.97 73.23
C GLU A 218 50.79 -63.42 74.38
N ALA A 219 51.84 -64.18 74.09
CA ALA A 219 52.84 -64.58 75.09
C ALA A 219 53.53 -63.36 75.72
N ALA A 220 53.93 -62.37 74.91
CA ALA A 220 54.53 -61.13 75.40
C ALA A 220 53.56 -60.36 76.32
N ARG A 221 52.27 -60.27 75.96
CA ARG A 221 51.25 -59.65 76.82
C ARG A 221 51.05 -60.41 78.14
N SER A 222 51.09 -61.74 78.12
CA SER A 222 50.98 -62.55 79.34
C SER A 222 52.14 -62.27 80.30
N VAL A 223 53.37 -62.22 79.79
CA VAL A 223 54.57 -61.87 80.57
C VAL A 223 54.47 -60.46 81.14
N GLU A 224 53.99 -59.50 80.34
CA GLU A 224 53.78 -58.13 80.81
C GLU A 224 52.76 -58.06 81.96
N VAL A 225 51.64 -58.78 81.85
CA VAL A 225 50.60 -58.81 82.89
C VAL A 225 51.12 -59.43 84.19
N GLU A 226 51.85 -60.54 84.11
CA GLU A 226 52.48 -61.17 85.29
C GLU A 226 53.51 -60.25 85.96
N ALA A 227 54.33 -59.55 85.18
CA ALA A 227 55.27 -58.58 85.70
C ALA A 227 54.56 -57.43 86.43
N ARG A 228 53.48 -56.89 85.85
CA ARG A 228 52.66 -55.84 86.48
C ARG A 228 51.99 -56.31 87.78
N LEU A 229 51.46 -57.54 87.81
CA LEU A 229 50.89 -58.14 89.03
C LEU A 229 51.95 -58.34 90.13
N THR A 230 53.15 -58.76 89.75
CA THR A 230 54.28 -58.93 90.68
C THR A 230 54.68 -57.59 91.30
N VAL A 231 54.79 -56.54 90.48
CA VAL A 231 55.06 -55.17 90.95
C VAL A 231 53.97 -54.71 91.91
N ARG A 232 52.69 -54.82 91.55
CA ARG A 232 51.58 -54.44 92.42
C ARG A 232 51.59 -55.20 93.75
N THR A 233 51.88 -56.50 93.72
CA THR A 233 51.97 -57.32 94.94
C THR A 233 53.13 -56.86 95.84
N ALA A 234 54.28 -56.50 95.25
CA ALA A 234 55.40 -55.95 96.01
C ALA A 234 55.07 -54.58 96.62
N GLU A 235 54.37 -53.72 95.88
CA GLU A 235 53.90 -52.41 96.36
C GLU A 235 52.88 -52.56 97.50
N GLU A 236 51.90 -53.47 97.39
CA GLU A 236 50.94 -53.76 98.44
C GLU A 236 51.62 -54.29 99.71
N ARG A 237 52.60 -55.19 99.58
CA ARG A 237 53.40 -55.67 100.72
C ARG A 237 54.21 -54.54 101.36
N ALA A 238 54.82 -53.67 100.57
CA ALA A 238 55.54 -52.50 101.09
C ALA A 238 54.62 -51.55 101.85
N ASN A 239 53.41 -51.31 101.34
CA ASN A 239 52.39 -50.50 102.00
C ASN A 239 51.88 -51.16 103.30
N ALA A 240 51.68 -52.49 103.31
CA ALA A 240 51.29 -53.22 104.52
C ALA A 240 52.37 -53.17 105.61
N VAL A 241 53.65 -53.30 105.24
CA VAL A 241 54.78 -53.14 106.18
C VAL A 241 54.86 -51.71 106.71
N ARG A 242 54.69 -50.70 105.85
CA ARG A 242 54.66 -49.28 106.25
C ARG A 242 53.50 -49.02 107.23
N GLY A 243 52.30 -49.53 106.93
CA GLY A 243 51.13 -49.45 107.82
C GLY A 243 51.34 -50.11 109.18
N ARG A 244 51.99 -51.29 109.24
CA ARG A 244 52.38 -51.92 110.53
C ARG A 244 53.39 -51.08 111.28
N ALA A 245 54.42 -50.55 110.61
CA ALA A 245 55.41 -49.69 111.24
C ALA A 245 54.77 -48.43 111.85
N ASP A 246 53.84 -47.79 111.15
CA ASP A 246 53.11 -46.61 111.65
C ASP A 246 52.14 -46.97 112.79
N SER A 247 51.51 -48.15 112.75
CA SER A 247 50.71 -48.65 113.88
C SER A 247 51.57 -48.89 115.13
N LEU A 248 52.75 -49.51 114.99
CA LEU A 248 53.68 -49.74 116.09
C LEU A 248 54.24 -48.42 116.65
N ARG A 249 54.54 -47.43 115.80
CA ARG A 249 54.94 -46.09 116.24
C ARG A 249 53.83 -45.40 117.05
N ARG A 250 52.57 -45.49 116.60
CA ARG A 250 51.41 -44.97 117.35
C ARG A 250 51.21 -45.69 118.68
N ALA A 251 51.33 -47.01 118.72
CA ALA A 251 51.25 -47.78 119.97
C ALA A 251 52.38 -47.40 120.94
N ALA A 252 53.61 -47.23 120.46
CA ALA A 252 54.74 -46.79 121.28
C ALA A 252 54.61 -45.33 121.76
N ALA A 253 53.97 -44.46 120.99
CA ALA A 253 53.63 -43.10 121.43
C ALA A 253 52.53 -43.13 122.51
N ALA A 254 51.47 -43.90 122.31
CA ALA A 254 50.39 -44.08 123.29
C ALA A 254 50.89 -44.69 124.61
N GLU A 255 51.81 -45.67 124.57
CA GLU A 255 52.43 -46.25 125.76
C GLU A 255 53.32 -45.23 126.51
N ARG A 256 54.06 -44.39 125.77
CA ARG A 256 54.85 -43.30 126.37
C ARG A 256 53.96 -42.25 127.03
N GLU A 257 52.86 -41.86 126.39
CA GLU A 257 51.86 -40.97 126.99
C GLU A 257 51.15 -41.59 128.19
N ALA A 258 50.85 -42.89 128.15
CA ALA A 258 50.27 -43.63 129.28
C ALA A 258 51.24 -43.68 130.47
N ARG A 259 52.54 -43.93 130.24
CA ARG A 259 53.57 -43.85 131.28
C ARG A 259 53.72 -42.44 131.87
N LEU A 260 53.72 -41.41 131.03
CA LEU A 260 53.77 -40.01 131.49
C LEU A 260 52.52 -39.62 132.30
N ARG A 261 51.34 -40.15 131.95
CA ARG A 261 50.11 -39.97 132.73
C ARG A 261 50.14 -40.73 134.07
N ALA A 262 50.66 -41.95 134.10
CA ALA A 262 50.82 -42.75 135.32
C ALA A 262 51.88 -42.18 136.29
N GLN A 263 52.88 -41.43 135.81
CA GLN A 263 53.85 -40.73 136.66
C GLN A 263 53.34 -39.39 137.20
N ARG A 264 52.20 -38.90 136.71
CA ARG A 264 51.57 -37.62 137.13
C ARG A 264 50.34 -37.81 138.02
N ALA A 265 49.97 -39.05 138.33
CA ALA A 265 48.88 -39.44 139.22
C ALA A 265 49.44 -40.21 140.42
#